data_AF-A0A0X3VU79-F1
#
_entry.id   AF-A0A0X3VU79-F1
#
_cell.length_a   1.000
_cell.length_b   1.000
_cell.length_c   1.000
_cell.angle_alpha   90.00
_cell.angle_beta   90.00
_cell.angle_gamma   90.00
#
_symmetry.space_group_name_H-M   'P 1'
#
loop_
_entity.id
_entity.type
_entity.pdbx_description
1 polymer ?
#
loop_
_entity_poly.entity_id
_entity_poly.type
_entity_poly.pdbx_seq_one_letter_code
_entity_poly.pdbx_strand_id
1 'polypeptide(L)'
;MSPSTARSAESPTAEEDTRLTRLLAACVSDPARVTTDVPRRLAAAHDASPYLFTPRAVVRAASAAEAGALMAGAQAAGLPLTLRSGGTSLA
;
A
#
# COMPACT_ATOMS: atom_id res chain seq x y z
N MET A 1 -35.38 23.28 -17.26
CA MET A 1 -34.04 22.71 -17.47
C MET A 1 -33.39 22.52 -16.11
N SER A 2 -33.51 21.33 -15.54
CA SER A 2 -32.85 21.00 -14.27
C SER A 2 -31.44 20.50 -14.56
N PRO A 3 -30.40 20.95 -13.83
CA PRO A 3 -29.06 20.47 -14.05
C PRO A 3 -28.99 19.02 -13.54
N SER A 4 -28.58 18.11 -14.43
CA SER A 4 -28.21 16.75 -14.06
C SER A 4 -26.93 16.82 -13.26
N THR A 5 -26.99 16.56 -11.95
CA THR A 5 -25.81 16.34 -11.12
C THR A 5 -25.15 15.05 -11.59
N ALA A 6 -24.13 15.16 -12.45
CA ALA A 6 -23.28 14.05 -12.80
C ALA A 6 -22.60 13.55 -11.51
N ARG A 7 -23.06 12.39 -11.03
CA ARG A 7 -22.39 11.65 -9.95
C ARG A 7 -20.99 11.32 -10.47
N SER A 8 -19.95 11.95 -9.94
CA SER A 8 -18.57 11.58 -10.25
C SER A 8 -18.41 10.09 -9.97
N ALA A 9 -18.28 9.29 -11.01
CA ALA A 9 -18.00 7.87 -10.89
C ALA A 9 -16.52 7.75 -10.51
N GLU A 10 -16.25 7.68 -9.20
CA GLU A 10 -14.97 7.23 -8.67
C GLU A 10 -14.60 5.91 -9.38
N SER A 11 -13.37 5.79 -9.89
CA SER A 11 -12.96 4.55 -10.52
C SER A 11 -12.88 3.44 -9.45
N PRO A 12 -13.32 2.20 -9.77
CA PRO A 12 -13.34 1.11 -8.79
C PRO A 12 -11.97 0.86 -8.14
N THR A 13 -10.88 1.12 -8.87
CA THR A 13 -9.50 1.03 -8.39
C THR A 13 -9.15 2.13 -7.38
N ALA A 14 -9.63 3.36 -7.57
CA ALA A 14 -9.36 4.47 -6.65
C ALA A 14 -10.04 4.26 -5.28
N GLU A 15 -11.24 3.68 -5.29
CA GLU A 15 -11.93 3.36 -4.05
C GLU A 15 -11.27 2.20 -3.29
N GLU A 16 -10.78 1.18 -4.02
CA GLU A 16 -9.97 0.11 -3.44
C GLU A 16 -8.65 0.63 -2.83
N ASP A 17 -7.95 1.54 -3.52
CA ASP A 17 -6.72 2.13 -3.02
C ASP A 17 -6.97 3.03 -1.80
N THR A 18 -8.10 3.73 -1.77
CA THR A 18 -8.55 4.49 -0.60
C THR A 18 -8.83 3.58 0.60
N ARG A 19 -9.52 2.45 0.37
CA ARG A 19 -9.77 1.45 1.43
C ARG A 19 -8.46 0.84 1.93
N LEU A 20 -7.56 0.47 1.02
CA LEU A 20 -6.23 -0.06 1.36
C LEU A 20 -5.41 0.94 2.18
N THR A 21 -5.38 2.20 1.75
CA THR A 21 -4.66 3.27 2.45
C THR A 21 -5.20 3.47 3.86
N ARG A 22 -6.52 3.52 4.02
CA ARG A 22 -7.17 3.64 5.34
C ARG A 22 -6.81 2.49 6.26
N LEU A 23 -6.84 1.26 5.75
CA LEU A 23 -6.48 0.06 6.51
C LEU A 23 -5.04 0.13 7.01
N LEU A 24 -4.10 0.44 6.12
CA LEU A 24 -2.68 0.49 6.46
C LEU A 24 -2.35 1.66 7.40
N ALA A 25 -3.02 2.81 7.22
CA ALA A 25 -2.84 3.98 8.07
C ALA A 25 -3.28 3.72 9.52
N ALA A 26 -4.27 2.86 9.74
CA ALA A 26 -4.69 2.46 11.09
C ALA A 26 -3.64 1.61 11.83
N CYS A 27 -2.64 1.06 11.14
CA CYS A 27 -1.59 0.22 11.71
C CYS A 27 -0.32 0.99 12.10
N VAL A 28 -0.24 2.30 11.81
CA VAL A 28 0.97 3.11 12.04
C VAL A 28 0.64 4.41 12.77
N SER A 29 1.62 4.96 13.49
CA SER A 29 1.46 6.23 14.21
C SER A 29 1.42 7.46 13.29
N ASP A 30 1.98 7.36 12.08
CA ASP A 30 2.03 8.44 11.10
C ASP A 30 1.49 7.95 9.75
N PRO A 31 0.26 8.37 9.37
CA PRO A 31 -0.34 8.02 8.09
C PRO A 31 0.48 8.44 6.87
N ALA A 32 1.33 9.47 6.96
CA ALA A 32 2.15 9.93 5.84
C ALA A 32 3.22 8.91 5.41
N ARG A 33 3.47 7.87 6.23
CA ARG A 33 4.36 6.76 5.91
C ARG A 33 3.70 5.65 5.09
N VAL A 34 2.40 5.77 4.81
CA VAL A 34 1.64 4.91 3.90
C VAL A 34 1.50 5.62 2.55
N THR A 35 1.81 4.92 1.46
CA THR A 35 1.73 5.51 0.12
C THR A 35 1.19 4.50 -0.89
N THR A 36 0.36 5.00 -1.80
CA THR A 36 -0.08 4.31 -3.02
C THR A 36 0.47 5.00 -4.28
N ASP A 37 1.38 5.96 -4.11
CA ASP A 37 1.94 6.76 -5.21
C ASP A 37 2.76 5.87 -6.15
N VAL A 38 2.56 6.05 -7.46
CA VAL A 38 3.25 5.26 -8.49
C VAL A 38 4.78 5.29 -8.34
N PRO A 39 5.45 6.46 -8.15
CA PRO A 39 6.92 6.48 -8.03
C PRO A 39 7.43 5.65 -6.85
N ARG A 40 6.74 5.68 -5.71
CA ARG A 40 7.18 4.93 -4.52
C ARG A 40 6.93 3.43 -4.68
N ARG A 41 5.83 3.05 -5.31
CA ARG A 41 5.54 1.65 -5.63
C ARG A 41 6.55 1.07 -6.61
N LEU A 42 6.90 1.80 -7.66
CA LEU A 42 7.90 1.36 -8.64
C LEU A 42 9.30 1.27 -8.03
N ALA A 43 9.70 2.22 -7.19
CA ALA A 43 10.97 2.14 -6.46
C ALA A 43 11.05 0.88 -5.56
N ALA A 44 9.92 0.45 -5.01
CA ALA A 44 9.81 -0.75 -4.18
C ALA A 44 9.53 -2.04 -4.99
N ALA A 45 9.44 -1.97 -6.32
CA ALA A 45 9.09 -3.12 -7.16
C ALA A 45 10.29 -3.98 -7.57
N HIS A 46 11.47 -3.36 -7.70
CA HIS A 46 12.71 -4.01 -8.15
C HIS A 46 13.53 -4.51 -6.97
N ASP A 47 14.05 -5.74 -7.00
CA ASP A 47 15.19 -6.16 -6.18
C ASP A 47 16.41 -6.43 -7.09
N ALA A 48 17.39 -7.24 -6.65
CA ALA A 48 18.55 -7.60 -7.48
C ALA A 48 18.29 -8.82 -8.38
N SER A 49 17.07 -9.36 -8.37
CA SER A 49 16.63 -10.46 -9.23
C SER A 49 16.07 -9.94 -10.57
N PRO A 50 15.79 -10.83 -11.54
CA PRO A 50 15.08 -10.45 -12.77
C PRO A 50 13.55 -10.32 -12.57
N TYR A 51 13.02 -10.61 -11.39
CA TYR A 51 11.59 -10.57 -11.15
C TYR A 51 11.12 -9.17 -10.77
N LEU A 52 9.99 -8.75 -11.34
CA LEU A 52 9.35 -7.47 -11.03
C LEU A 52 8.02 -7.71 -10.34
N PHE A 53 7.91 -7.28 -9.08
CA PHE A 53 6.67 -7.34 -8.33
C PHE A 53 6.26 -5.95 -7.87
N THR A 54 5.31 -5.32 -8.56
CA THR A 54 4.86 -3.97 -8.19
C THR A 54 3.83 -4.06 -7.05
N PRO A 55 4.14 -3.57 -5.84
CA PRO A 55 3.19 -3.60 -4.73
C PRO A 55 2.03 -2.64 -5.00
N ARG A 56 0.89 -2.84 -4.33
CA ARG A 56 -0.25 -1.90 -4.36
C ARG A 56 -0.04 -0.68 -3.46
N ALA A 57 0.69 -0.85 -2.37
CA ALA A 57 1.04 0.20 -1.43
C ALA A 57 2.42 -0.09 -0.82
N VAL A 58 3.07 0.95 -0.31
CA VAL A 58 4.33 0.84 0.44
C VAL A 58 4.12 1.48 1.81
N VAL A 59 4.63 0.85 2.86
CA VAL A 59 4.58 1.40 4.22
C VAL A 59 5.99 1.42 4.82
N ARG A 60 6.39 2.56 5.38
CA ARG A 60 7.64 2.69 6.15
C ARG A 60 7.32 2.60 7.65
N ALA A 61 7.35 1.40 8.20
CA ALA A 61 7.19 1.21 9.64
C ALA A 61 8.37 1.83 10.41
N ALA A 62 8.09 2.51 11.53
CA ALA A 62 9.11 3.15 12.38
C ALA A 62 9.52 2.28 13.58
N SER A 63 8.82 1.17 13.84
CA SER A 63 9.11 0.27 14.95
C SER A 63 8.68 -1.17 14.67
N ALA A 64 9.19 -2.10 15.48
CA ALA A 64 8.75 -3.50 15.44
C ALA A 64 7.26 -3.65 15.82
N ALA A 65 6.74 -2.78 16.69
CA ALA A 65 5.32 -2.78 17.05
C ALA A 65 4.44 -2.43 15.85
N GLU A 66 4.83 -1.42 15.06
CA GLU A 66 4.12 -1.07 13.82
C GLU A 66 4.23 -2.18 12.78
N ALA A 67 5.40 -2.82 12.64
CA ALA A 67 5.56 -3.97 11.75
C ALA A 67 4.62 -5.13 12.15
N GLY A 68 4.52 -5.43 13.45
CA GLY A 68 3.58 -6.43 13.98
C GLY A 68 2.11 -6.07 13.73
N ALA A 69 1.74 -4.80 13.91
CA ALA A 69 0.39 -4.31 13.62
C ALA A 69 0.05 -4.42 12.14
N LEU A 70 0.99 -4.11 11.24
CA LEU A 70 0.83 -4.28 9.79
C LEU A 70 0.67 -5.75 9.40
N MET A 71 1.46 -6.65 9.99
CA MET A 71 1.32 -8.10 9.76
C MET A 71 -0.06 -8.61 10.22
N ALA A 72 -0.50 -8.22 11.42
CA ALA A 72 -1.82 -8.62 11.94
C ALA A 72 -2.97 -8.04 11.10
N GLY A 73 -2.90 -6.75 10.74
CA GLY A 73 -3.90 -6.10 9.91
C GLY A 73 -3.98 -6.68 8.50
N ALA A 74 -2.83 -6.98 7.89
CA ALA A 74 -2.77 -7.62 6.58
C ALA A 74 -3.35 -9.03 6.61
N GLN A 75 -3.02 -9.82 7.64
CA GLN A 75 -3.58 -11.17 7.82
C GLN A 75 -5.10 -11.12 7.96
N ALA A 76 -5.62 -10.24 8.83
CA ALA A 76 -7.06 -10.11 9.07
C ALA A 76 -7.84 -9.70 7.81
N ALA A 77 -7.19 -8.96 6.91
CA ALA A 77 -7.75 -8.52 5.65
C ALA A 77 -7.43 -9.43 4.45
N GLY A 78 -6.72 -10.55 4.65
CA GLY A 78 -6.31 -11.45 3.58
C GLY A 78 -5.37 -10.81 2.55
N LEU A 79 -4.59 -9.80 2.96
CA LEU A 79 -3.66 -9.09 2.09
C LEU A 79 -2.26 -9.72 2.13
N PRO A 80 -1.63 -10.00 0.98
CA PRO A 80 -0.23 -10.40 0.95
C PRO A 80 0.66 -9.23 1.41
N LEU A 81 1.65 -9.54 2.25
CA LEU A 81 2.59 -8.57 2.80
C LEU A 81 4.01 -9.11 2.67
N THR A 82 4.89 -8.30 2.08
CA THR A 82 6.33 -8.60 1.96
C THR A 82 7.11 -7.60 2.80
N LEU A 83 7.92 -8.09 3.72
CA LEU A 83 8.90 -7.26 4.43
C LEU A 83 10.10 -7.04 3.53
N ARG A 84 10.53 -5.78 3.42
CA ARG A 84 11.65 -5.40 2.56
C ARG A 84 12.58 -4.42 3.26
N SER A 85 13.88 -4.68 3.14
CA SER A 85 14.97 -3.77 3.53
C SER A 85 15.61 -3.15 2.28
N GLY A 86 16.89 -3.43 2.00
CA GLY A 86 17.62 -2.87 0.85
C GLY A 86 17.24 -3.45 -0.52
N GLY A 87 16.65 -4.66 -0.56
CA GLY A 87 16.26 -5.31 -1.82
C GLY A 87 17.43 -5.83 -2.66
N THR A 88 18.47 -6.36 -2.02
CA THR A 88 19.62 -7.00 -2.67
C THR A 88 19.46 -8.51 -2.82
N SER A 89 18.22 -9.01 -2.79
CA SER A 89 17.91 -10.44 -2.94
C SER A 89 18.01 -10.88 -4.40
N LEU A 90 18.34 -12.15 -4.63
CA LEU A 90 18.51 -12.78 -5.96
C LEU A 90 17.51 -13.93 -6.23
N ALA A 91 16.43 -14.00 -5.45
CA ALA A 91 15.43 -15.08 -5.56
C ALA A 91 14.93 -15.29 -6.99
#